data_AF-A0A1G9J0I7-F1
#
_entry.id   AF-A0A1G9J0I7-F1
#
_cell.length_a   1.000
_cell.length_b   1.000
_cell.length_c   1.000
_cell.angle_alpha   90.00
_cell.angle_beta   90.00
_cell.angle_gamma   90.00
#
_symmetry.space_group_name_H-M   'P 1'
#
loop_
_entity.id
_entity.type
_entity.pdbx_description
1 polymer ?
#
loop_
_entity_poly.entity_id
_entity_poly.type
_entity_poly.pdbx_seq_one_letter_code
_entity_poly.pdbx_strand_id
1 'polypeptide(L)'
;MPNTHVDYPTFKENSVQGRYVTNAEVLSFLEKLPVDFIRETIGYSVEGRPIKSVTWGKGTTKVLLWSQMHGNESTTTKALFDIINLLQAQSDISNILGQCTLKIIFILNPDGAEVYTRVNANAIDLNRDAQKRSQPESKVLRKTYDEFKPDFCLNLHGQRTIFNVGFTSKPATVSFLAPASNIERNISPSRELSMQLIVAMNEVLQKLIPGQVGRYDDAFNENCVGDAFQMLNTPTVLFEAGHYPGDYKRERTREFIFYALLTALKTLALDQVSNFDSKDYFTIPENNKLFFDVLIKNVQEVDKSTEKVRDVGILFVETLRNGEIEFVPKVAEIGNLKGFHGHKTYDCTIEEDLIELKKQPYWDNINT
;
A
#
# COMPACT_ATOMS: atom_id res chain seq x y z
N MET A 1 0.45 27.08 14.56
CA MET A 1 1.12 25.90 13.96
C MET A 1 2.11 26.42 12.94
N PRO A 2 3.40 26.07 12.97
CA PRO A 2 4.27 26.39 11.85
C PRO A 2 3.82 25.52 10.68
N ASN A 3 3.23 26.16 9.66
CA ASN A 3 3.02 25.60 8.34
C ASN A 3 4.37 25.17 7.76
N THR A 4 4.75 23.91 7.94
CA THR A 4 5.83 23.30 7.15
C THR A 4 5.16 22.62 5.96
N HIS A 5 4.76 23.42 4.97
CA HIS A 5 4.28 22.89 3.70
C HIS A 5 5.45 22.16 3.03
N VAL A 6 5.47 20.84 3.12
CA VAL A 6 6.48 20.02 2.46
C VAL A 6 6.18 20.00 0.97
N ASP A 7 7.11 20.55 0.18
CA ASP A 7 7.07 20.48 -1.28
C ASP A 7 7.53 19.10 -1.75
N TYR A 8 6.59 18.15 -1.78
CA TYR A 8 6.85 16.74 -2.12
C TYR A 8 7.70 16.53 -3.39
N PRO A 9 7.47 17.24 -4.52
CA PRO A 9 8.29 17.09 -5.73
C PRO A 9 9.80 17.23 -5.50
N THR A 10 10.22 18.03 -4.52
CA THR A 10 11.64 18.20 -4.18
C THR A 10 12.28 16.93 -3.61
N PHE A 11 11.48 16.05 -2.98
CA PHE A 11 11.98 14.85 -2.29
C PHE A 11 11.70 13.56 -3.06
N LYS A 12 10.87 13.63 -4.11
CA LYS A 12 10.52 12.48 -4.93
C LYS A 12 11.78 11.87 -5.58
N GLU A 13 12.06 10.61 -5.28
CA GLU A 13 13.16 9.87 -5.89
C GLU A 13 12.80 9.48 -7.33
N ASN A 14 13.51 10.06 -8.30
CA ASN A 14 13.19 9.93 -9.72
C ASN A 14 13.76 8.67 -10.37
N SER A 15 14.71 7.98 -9.73
CA SER A 15 15.28 6.72 -10.22
C SER A 15 14.32 5.51 -10.12
N VAL A 16 13.22 5.63 -9.37
CA VAL A 16 12.16 4.62 -9.27
C VAL A 16 10.81 5.19 -9.67
N GLN A 17 10.11 4.53 -10.58
CA GLN A 17 8.82 4.97 -11.11
C GLN A 17 7.93 3.80 -11.50
N GLY A 18 6.62 4.03 -11.56
CA GLY A 18 5.68 3.04 -12.03
C GLY A 18 5.47 1.90 -11.04
N ARG A 19 5.20 0.71 -11.57
CA ARG A 19 4.76 -0.44 -10.77
C ARG A 19 5.86 -1.43 -10.44
N TYR A 20 6.94 -1.46 -11.22
CA TYR A 20 8.00 -2.43 -11.05
C TYR A 20 9.20 -1.81 -10.34
N VAL A 21 9.53 -2.32 -9.16
CA VAL A 21 10.71 -1.93 -8.38
C VAL A 21 11.30 -3.21 -7.79
N THR A 22 12.57 -3.44 -8.08
CA THR A 22 13.31 -4.63 -7.66
C THR A 22 14.40 -4.26 -6.66
N ASN A 23 15.14 -5.29 -6.25
CA ASN A 23 16.30 -5.08 -5.38
C ASN A 23 17.41 -4.29 -6.07
N ALA A 24 17.51 -4.31 -7.41
CA ALA A 24 18.55 -3.57 -8.14
C ALA A 24 18.41 -2.05 -7.95
N GLU A 25 17.19 -1.52 -8.02
CA GLU A 25 16.93 -0.10 -7.77
C GLU A 25 17.17 0.27 -6.30
N VAL A 26 16.77 -0.61 -5.36
CA VAL A 26 17.05 -0.42 -3.93
C VAL A 26 18.55 -0.33 -3.68
N LEU A 27 19.35 -1.27 -4.19
CA LEU A 27 20.80 -1.29 -3.99
C LEU A 27 21.44 0.01 -4.54
N SER A 28 21.05 0.41 -5.75
CA SER A 28 21.53 1.64 -6.39
C SER A 28 21.19 2.91 -5.58
N PHE A 29 20.03 2.92 -4.92
CA PHE A 29 19.65 4.00 -4.01
C PHE A 29 20.46 3.97 -2.71
N LEU A 30 20.61 2.80 -2.09
CA LEU A 30 21.33 2.62 -0.83
C LEU A 30 22.82 3.00 -0.92
N GLU A 31 23.47 2.76 -2.06
CA GLU A 31 24.87 3.13 -2.27
C GLU A 31 25.12 4.64 -2.15
N LYS A 32 24.11 5.45 -2.49
CA LYS A 32 24.18 6.92 -2.47
C LYS A 32 23.91 7.50 -1.08
N LEU A 33 23.42 6.71 -0.14
CA LEU A 33 23.10 7.21 1.20
C LEU A 33 24.37 7.56 2.00
N PRO A 34 24.34 8.64 2.80
CA PRO A 34 25.42 9.01 3.72
C PRO A 34 25.78 7.90 4.70
N VAL A 35 27.00 7.98 5.28
CA VAL A 35 27.52 6.97 6.21
C VAL A 35 26.69 6.79 7.48
N ASP A 36 25.96 7.83 7.90
CA ASP A 36 25.09 7.80 9.08
C ASP A 36 23.87 6.87 8.90
N PHE A 37 23.55 6.50 7.65
CA PHE A 37 22.57 5.47 7.35
C PHE A 37 23.25 4.11 7.44
N ILE A 38 23.03 3.40 8.54
CA ILE A 38 23.63 2.09 8.77
C ILE A 38 22.93 1.09 7.85
N ARG A 39 23.61 0.72 6.77
CA ARG A 39 23.14 -0.22 5.75
C ARG A 39 23.59 -1.63 6.13
N GLU A 40 22.65 -2.57 6.13
CA GLU A 40 22.92 -3.95 6.53
C GLU A 40 22.30 -4.94 5.53
N THR A 41 22.97 -6.08 5.34
CA THR A 41 22.32 -7.27 4.79
C THR A 41 21.83 -8.10 5.96
N ILE A 42 20.52 -8.09 6.20
CA ILE A 42 19.91 -8.74 7.37
C ILE A 42 19.55 -10.21 7.12
N GLY A 43 19.70 -10.66 5.88
CA GLY A 43 19.56 -12.05 5.47
C GLY A 43 19.43 -12.18 3.96
N TYR A 44 18.95 -13.33 3.51
CA TYR A 44 18.78 -13.66 2.10
C TYR A 44 17.44 -14.35 1.88
N SER A 45 16.86 -14.17 0.70
CA SER A 45 15.65 -14.86 0.25
C SER A 45 15.89 -16.32 -0.10
N VAL A 46 14.84 -17.03 -0.50
CA VAL A 46 14.92 -18.44 -0.97
C VAL A 46 15.96 -18.62 -2.08
N GLU A 47 15.97 -17.74 -3.07
CA GLU A 47 16.93 -17.78 -4.18
C GLU A 47 18.25 -17.05 -3.88
N GLY A 48 18.48 -16.65 -2.62
CA GLY A 48 19.75 -16.06 -2.19
C GLY A 48 19.92 -14.58 -2.53
N ARG A 49 18.85 -13.84 -2.87
CA ARG A 49 18.92 -12.38 -3.03
C ARG A 49 19.04 -11.70 -1.67
N PRO A 50 19.89 -10.68 -1.52
CA PRO A 50 20.10 -10.04 -0.22
C PRO A 50 18.87 -9.23 0.19
N ILE A 51 18.44 -9.41 1.44
CA ILE A 51 17.43 -8.55 2.08
C ILE A 51 18.17 -7.43 2.80
N LYS A 52 17.94 -6.20 2.35
CA LYS A 52 18.64 -5.01 2.85
C LYS A 52 17.78 -4.24 3.84
N SER A 53 18.44 -3.73 4.88
CA SER A 53 17.83 -2.73 5.75
C SER A 53 18.70 -1.50 5.90
N VAL A 54 18.06 -0.41 6.30
CA VAL A 54 18.71 0.82 6.76
C VAL A 54 18.25 1.10 8.17
N THR A 55 19.20 1.34 9.07
CA THR A 55 18.92 1.87 10.42
C THR A 55 19.43 3.30 10.51
N TRP A 56 18.59 4.21 11.01
CA TRP A 56 18.95 5.63 11.12
C TRP A 56 18.17 6.37 12.21
N GLY A 57 18.78 7.41 12.77
CA GLY A 57 18.28 8.12 13.95
C GLY A 57 18.98 7.72 15.23
N LYS A 58 18.76 8.51 16.28
CA LYS A 58 19.39 8.37 17.61
C LYS A 58 18.38 8.41 18.75
N GLY A 59 17.11 8.57 18.43
CA GLY A 59 16.06 8.70 19.43
C GLY A 59 15.62 7.37 20.00
N THR A 60 14.93 7.43 21.14
CA THR A 60 14.55 6.24 21.91
C THR A 60 13.35 5.51 21.32
N THR A 61 12.47 6.20 20.57
CA THR A 61 11.29 5.60 19.94
C THR A 61 11.70 4.80 18.72
N LYS A 62 11.61 3.48 18.79
CA LYS A 62 12.02 2.58 17.72
C LYS A 62 10.88 2.25 16.78
N VAL A 63 11.03 2.56 15.51
CA VAL A 63 10.02 2.30 14.48
C VAL A 63 10.56 1.33 13.45
N LEU A 64 9.93 0.17 13.32
CA LEU A 64 10.23 -0.82 12.28
C LEU A 64 9.28 -0.62 11.10
N LEU A 65 9.83 -0.42 9.91
CA LEU A 65 9.07 -0.27 8.67
C LEU A 65 9.51 -1.37 7.70
N TRP A 66 8.57 -2.00 7.02
CA TRP A 66 8.89 -2.93 5.93
C TRP A 66 7.90 -2.83 4.78
N SER A 67 8.40 -2.95 3.56
CA SER A 67 7.61 -2.96 2.32
C SER A 67 7.93 -4.17 1.44
N GLN A 68 7.09 -4.37 0.42
CA GLN A 68 7.22 -5.45 -0.56
C GLN A 68 7.45 -6.83 0.08
N MET A 69 6.68 -7.15 1.13
CA MET A 69 6.55 -8.56 1.54
C MET A 69 5.72 -9.36 0.52
N HIS A 70 4.83 -8.68 -0.19
CA HIS A 70 4.36 -9.10 -1.50
C HIS A 70 5.18 -8.38 -2.57
N GLY A 71 5.81 -9.14 -3.47
CA GLY A 71 6.76 -8.60 -4.42
C GLY A 71 6.18 -7.60 -5.43
N ASN A 72 4.90 -7.72 -5.75
CA ASN A 72 4.18 -6.85 -6.69
C ASN A 72 3.61 -5.55 -6.08
N GLU A 73 3.93 -5.22 -4.83
CA GLU A 73 3.37 -4.08 -4.09
C GLU A 73 4.43 -2.97 -3.86
N SER A 74 4.93 -2.36 -4.94
CA SER A 74 6.09 -1.44 -4.88
C SER A 74 5.79 0.02 -4.48
N THR A 75 4.52 0.42 -4.42
CA THR A 75 4.14 1.82 -4.23
C THR A 75 4.67 2.41 -2.94
N THR A 76 4.59 1.64 -1.85
CA THR A 76 5.07 2.06 -0.53
C THR A 76 6.60 2.06 -0.42
N THR A 77 7.28 1.13 -1.11
CA THR A 77 8.75 1.14 -1.24
C THR A 77 9.23 2.45 -1.85
N LYS A 78 8.58 2.91 -2.93
CA LYS A 78 8.92 4.20 -3.54
C LYS A 78 8.72 5.37 -2.56
N ALA A 79 7.66 5.35 -1.75
CA ALA A 79 7.43 6.39 -0.75
C ALA A 79 8.47 6.38 0.38
N LEU A 80 9.06 5.21 0.73
CA LEU A 80 10.19 5.14 1.67
C LEU A 80 11.43 5.86 1.12
N PHE A 81 11.69 5.76 -0.18
CA PHE A 81 12.81 6.48 -0.81
C PHE A 81 12.59 8.00 -0.66
N ASP A 82 11.37 8.47 -0.89
CA ASP A 82 11.00 9.88 -0.76
C ASP A 82 11.14 10.39 0.68
N ILE A 83 10.70 9.59 1.67
CA ILE A 83 10.88 9.90 3.09
C ILE A 83 12.36 10.01 3.45
N ILE A 84 13.21 9.14 2.93
CA ILE A 84 14.65 9.20 3.18
C ILE A 84 15.26 10.45 2.54
N ASN A 85 14.87 10.80 1.31
CA ASN A 85 15.33 12.04 0.68
C ASN A 85 14.90 13.28 1.48
N LEU A 86 13.67 13.32 1.99
CA LEU A 86 13.19 14.38 2.88
C LEU A 86 14.03 14.52 4.13
N LEU A 87 14.21 13.41 4.85
CA LEU A 87 14.93 13.40 6.12
C LEU A 87 16.42 13.74 5.94
N GLN A 88 17.03 13.41 4.79
CA GLN A 88 18.40 13.82 4.46
C GLN A 88 18.51 15.34 4.25
N ALA A 89 17.53 15.90 3.55
CA ALA A 89 17.58 17.30 3.09
C ALA A 89 17.16 18.31 4.15
N GLN A 90 16.30 17.91 5.10
CA GLN A 90 15.75 18.83 6.11
C GLN A 90 16.06 18.37 7.53
N SER A 91 17.08 18.98 8.12
CA SER A 91 17.49 18.70 9.51
C SER A 91 16.42 19.04 10.57
N ASP A 92 15.37 19.78 10.21
CA ASP A 92 14.47 20.44 11.16
C ASP A 92 12.98 20.01 11.07
N ILE A 93 12.65 18.89 10.40
CA ILE A 93 11.26 18.44 10.16
C ILE A 93 10.55 17.85 11.42
N SER A 94 10.76 18.43 12.60
CA SER A 94 10.30 18.00 13.94
C SER A 94 11.27 17.08 14.69
N ASN A 95 12.58 17.20 14.44
CA ASN A 95 13.60 16.38 15.11
C ASN A 95 13.29 14.87 15.10
N ILE A 96 12.68 14.38 14.01
CA ILE A 96 12.23 12.98 13.90
C ILE A 96 13.36 12.03 14.22
N LEU A 97 14.56 12.27 13.70
CA LEU A 97 15.72 11.40 13.90
C LEU A 97 16.40 11.58 15.27
N GLY A 98 16.12 12.67 15.98
CA GLY A 98 16.54 12.83 17.37
C GLY A 98 15.60 12.14 18.36
N GLN A 99 14.34 11.90 17.98
CA GLN A 99 13.32 11.29 18.84
C GLN A 99 13.01 9.82 18.46
N CYS A 100 13.18 9.49 17.19
CA CYS A 100 12.99 8.15 16.65
C CYS A 100 14.31 7.54 16.17
N THR A 101 14.40 6.21 16.29
CA THR A 101 15.33 5.37 15.53
C THR A 101 14.49 4.53 14.57
N LEU A 102 14.75 4.65 13.27
CA LEU A 102 14.03 3.95 12.21
C LEU A 102 14.85 2.74 11.76
N LYS A 103 14.21 1.57 11.65
CA LYS A 103 14.76 0.42 10.92
C LYS A 103 13.84 0.10 9.75
N ILE A 104 14.36 0.24 8.53
CA ILE A 104 13.59 0.16 7.28
C ILE A 104 14.06 -1.04 6.47
N ILE A 105 13.15 -1.96 6.14
CA ILE A 105 13.36 -3.05 5.18
C ILE A 105 12.63 -2.71 3.88
N PHE A 106 13.35 -2.32 2.83
CA PHE A 106 12.72 -1.82 1.60
C PHE A 106 12.01 -2.91 0.79
N ILE A 107 12.61 -4.08 0.70
CA ILE A 107 12.00 -5.22 0.01
C ILE A 107 12.25 -6.46 0.86
N LEU A 108 11.19 -6.94 1.53
CA LEU A 108 11.28 -8.17 2.31
C LEU A 108 11.28 -9.41 1.42
N ASN A 109 10.55 -9.39 0.30
CA ASN A 109 10.45 -10.48 -0.66
C ASN A 109 11.12 -10.10 -1.99
N PRO A 110 12.47 -10.10 -2.06
CA PRO A 110 13.17 -9.71 -3.28
C PRO A 110 12.97 -10.72 -4.42
N ASP A 111 12.69 -11.98 -4.13
CA ASP A 111 12.39 -13.00 -5.16
C ASP A 111 11.04 -12.72 -5.82
N GLY A 112 10.01 -12.43 -5.02
CA GLY A 112 8.71 -12.04 -5.54
C GLY A 112 8.77 -10.71 -6.31
N ALA A 113 9.60 -9.77 -5.86
CA ALA A 113 9.78 -8.48 -6.52
C ALA A 113 10.40 -8.64 -7.92
N GLU A 114 11.40 -9.51 -8.07
CA GLU A 114 12.10 -9.79 -9.33
C GLU A 114 11.17 -10.34 -10.44
N VAL A 115 10.12 -11.07 -10.06
CA VAL A 115 9.18 -11.66 -11.04
C VAL A 115 7.77 -11.08 -10.91
N TYR A 116 7.64 -9.94 -10.22
CA TYR A 116 6.39 -9.22 -10.00
C TYR A 116 5.23 -10.10 -9.52
N THR A 117 5.45 -10.87 -8.45
CA THR A 117 4.43 -11.74 -7.87
C THR A 117 4.19 -11.44 -6.39
N ARG A 118 3.00 -11.80 -5.91
CA ARG A 118 2.60 -11.62 -4.53
C ARG A 118 3.40 -12.51 -3.56
N VAL A 119 3.71 -13.73 -3.98
CA VAL A 119 4.32 -14.77 -3.14
C VAL A 119 5.84 -14.79 -3.26
N ASN A 120 6.56 -15.51 -2.40
CA ASN A 120 8.01 -15.70 -2.58
C ASN A 120 8.31 -16.80 -3.62
N ALA A 121 9.58 -17.15 -3.84
CA ALA A 121 9.99 -18.17 -4.81
C ALA A 121 9.40 -19.57 -4.54
N ASN A 122 9.02 -19.88 -3.29
CA ASN A 122 8.34 -21.13 -2.92
C ASN A 122 6.82 -21.05 -3.04
N ALA A 123 6.28 -20.01 -3.68
CA ALA A 123 4.85 -19.73 -3.80
C ALA A 123 4.12 -19.58 -2.45
N ILE A 124 4.83 -19.14 -1.39
CA ILE A 124 4.25 -18.87 -0.08
C ILE A 124 3.94 -17.37 0.07
N ASP A 125 2.73 -17.05 0.55
CA ASP A 125 2.38 -15.71 1.00
C ASP A 125 3.05 -15.48 2.37
N LEU A 126 4.06 -14.61 2.40
CA LEU A 126 4.80 -14.30 3.63
C LEU A 126 3.90 -13.70 4.72
N ASN A 127 2.79 -13.04 4.34
CA ASN A 127 1.79 -12.52 5.26
C ASN A 127 0.80 -13.60 5.71
N ARG A 128 1.13 -14.88 5.53
CA ARG A 128 0.45 -16.06 6.10
C ARG A 128 1.45 -17.01 6.78
N ASP A 129 2.68 -16.58 7.02
CA ASP A 129 3.77 -17.41 7.56
C ASP A 129 4.35 -16.87 8.88
N ALA A 130 3.67 -15.94 9.57
CA ALA A 130 4.19 -15.29 10.78
C ALA A 130 4.43 -16.26 11.96
N GLN A 131 3.60 -17.30 12.09
CA GLN A 131 3.71 -18.31 13.15
C GLN A 131 4.70 -19.41 12.78
N LYS A 132 4.50 -20.05 11.63
CA LYS A 132 5.32 -21.19 11.18
C LYS A 132 6.75 -20.75 10.83
N ARG A 133 6.91 -19.55 10.25
CA ARG A 133 8.18 -18.98 9.78
C ARG A 133 8.95 -20.01 8.94
N SER A 134 8.24 -20.63 8.02
CA SER A 134 8.80 -21.65 7.14
C SER A 134 9.79 -21.07 6.14
N GLN A 135 9.61 -19.80 5.76
CA GLN A 135 10.42 -19.13 4.74
C GLN A 135 11.60 -18.36 5.34
N PRO A 136 12.74 -18.26 4.63
CA PRO A 136 13.89 -17.48 5.10
C PRO A 136 13.55 -15.99 5.27
N GLU A 137 12.72 -15.42 4.40
CA GLU A 137 12.27 -14.02 4.51
C GLU A 137 11.47 -13.78 5.81
N SER A 138 10.55 -14.70 6.15
CA SER A 138 9.77 -14.64 7.39
C SER A 138 10.68 -14.71 8.63
N LYS A 139 11.73 -15.54 8.59
CA LYS A 139 12.73 -15.63 9.67
C LYS A 139 13.53 -14.35 9.80
N VAL A 140 13.90 -13.72 8.67
CA VAL A 140 14.62 -12.44 8.65
C VAL A 140 13.79 -11.33 9.29
N LEU A 141 12.50 -11.21 8.92
CA LEU A 141 11.62 -10.22 9.53
C LEU A 141 11.49 -10.45 11.03
N ARG A 142 11.22 -11.70 11.44
CA ARG A 142 11.07 -12.03 12.87
C ARG A 142 12.33 -11.75 13.67
N LYS A 143 13.51 -12.17 13.17
CA LYS A 143 14.80 -11.89 13.80
C LYS A 143 15.02 -10.39 13.94
N THR A 144 14.75 -9.63 12.88
CA THR A 144 14.89 -8.17 12.90
C THR A 144 13.99 -7.54 13.97
N TYR A 145 12.73 -7.98 14.08
CA TYR A 145 11.82 -7.55 15.13
C TYR A 145 12.35 -7.89 16.53
N ASP A 146 12.77 -9.13 16.77
CA ASP A 146 13.23 -9.60 18.08
C ASP A 146 14.52 -8.88 18.55
N GLU A 147 15.43 -8.58 17.62
CA GLU A 147 16.69 -7.88 17.89
C GLU A 147 16.49 -6.37 18.05
N PHE A 148 15.69 -5.76 17.18
CA PHE A 148 15.46 -4.32 17.20
C PHE A 148 14.56 -3.89 18.35
N LYS A 149 13.56 -4.72 18.71
CA LYS A 149 12.53 -4.46 19.72
C LYS A 149 11.78 -3.15 19.45
N PRO A 150 11.01 -3.06 18.36
CA PRO A 150 10.32 -1.84 17.99
C PRO A 150 9.21 -1.46 18.98
N ASP A 151 9.06 -0.16 19.20
CA ASP A 151 7.90 0.42 19.88
C ASP A 151 6.70 0.54 18.94
N PHE A 152 6.96 0.74 17.64
CA PHE A 152 5.94 0.80 16.58
C PHE A 152 6.37 0.05 15.32
N CYS A 153 5.40 -0.57 14.65
CA CYS A 153 5.58 -1.28 13.39
C CYS A 153 4.69 -0.68 12.29
N LEU A 154 5.27 -0.34 11.14
CA LEU A 154 4.54 0.09 9.95
C LEU A 154 4.67 -0.98 8.86
N ASN A 155 3.57 -1.67 8.59
CA ASN A 155 3.48 -2.72 7.58
C ASN A 155 2.97 -2.12 6.25
N LEU A 156 3.82 -2.09 5.23
CA LEU A 156 3.58 -1.27 4.04
C LEU A 156 3.20 -2.11 2.82
N HIS A 157 1.91 -2.14 2.50
CA HIS A 157 1.29 -2.92 1.43
C HIS A 157 0.69 -2.07 0.29
N GLY A 158 0.21 -2.76 -0.73
CA GLY A 158 -0.58 -2.19 -1.82
C GLY A 158 -1.88 -2.95 -2.04
N GLN A 159 -2.92 -2.22 -2.47
CA GLN A 159 -4.22 -2.81 -2.79
C GLN A 159 -4.62 -2.60 -4.26
N ARG A 160 -5.47 -3.50 -4.73
CA ARG A 160 -5.96 -3.55 -6.11
C ARG A 160 -6.90 -2.37 -6.42
N THR A 161 -7.13 -2.13 -7.70
CA THR A 161 -8.02 -1.08 -8.21
C THR A 161 -9.51 -1.30 -7.90
N ILE A 162 -9.88 -2.51 -7.47
CA ILE A 162 -11.26 -2.89 -7.16
C ILE A 162 -11.86 -2.22 -5.91
N PHE A 163 -11.01 -1.63 -5.07
CA PHE A 163 -11.42 -1.15 -3.75
C PHE A 163 -11.95 0.28 -3.78
N ASN A 164 -13.06 0.50 -3.08
CA ASN A 164 -13.70 1.81 -2.88
C ASN A 164 -13.98 2.06 -1.40
N VAL A 165 -14.22 3.33 -1.03
CA VAL A 165 -14.51 3.71 0.35
C VAL A 165 -16.00 3.53 0.64
N GLY A 166 -16.35 2.66 1.58
CA GLY A 166 -17.73 2.35 1.96
C GLY A 166 -18.58 1.94 0.76
N PHE A 167 -19.74 2.57 0.61
CA PHE A 167 -20.64 2.39 -0.54
C PHE A 167 -20.58 3.57 -1.52
N THR A 168 -19.46 4.30 -1.53
CA THR A 168 -19.28 5.48 -2.38
C THR A 168 -18.61 5.12 -3.71
N SER A 169 -18.79 5.99 -4.70
CA SER A 169 -18.07 5.93 -5.99
C SER A 169 -16.65 6.52 -5.91
N LYS A 170 -16.05 6.60 -4.72
CA LYS A 170 -14.68 7.08 -4.52
C LYS A 170 -13.76 5.89 -4.31
N PRO A 171 -12.66 5.79 -5.07
CA PRO A 171 -11.71 4.70 -4.86
C PRO A 171 -11.03 4.84 -3.51
N ALA A 172 -10.68 3.71 -2.91
CA ALA A 172 -9.86 3.68 -1.72
C ALA A 172 -8.40 3.91 -2.14
N THR A 173 -8.00 5.19 -2.24
CA THR A 173 -6.64 5.57 -2.65
C THR A 173 -5.62 5.18 -1.60
N VAL A 174 -5.95 5.39 -0.33
CA VAL A 174 -5.16 4.91 0.81
C VAL A 174 -6.11 4.18 1.76
N SER A 175 -5.71 3.04 2.27
CA SER A 175 -6.43 2.41 3.38
C SER A 175 -5.50 2.05 4.51
N PHE A 176 -6.07 1.96 5.71
CA PHE A 176 -5.33 1.59 6.90
C PHE A 176 -5.99 0.42 7.62
N LEU A 177 -5.22 -0.27 8.45
CA LEU A 177 -5.74 -1.23 9.40
C LEU A 177 -4.90 -1.16 10.68
N ALA A 178 -5.59 -1.07 11.82
CA ALA A 178 -5.06 -1.46 13.13
C ALA A 178 -5.39 -2.95 13.34
N PRO A 179 -4.42 -3.87 13.12
CA PRO A 179 -4.67 -5.31 13.14
C PRO A 179 -5.30 -5.77 14.45
N ALA A 180 -6.08 -6.84 14.40
CA ALA A 180 -6.64 -7.45 15.60
C ALA A 180 -5.53 -8.18 16.38
N SER A 181 -5.63 -8.20 17.70
CA SER A 181 -4.72 -8.95 18.58
C SER A 181 -5.29 -10.31 18.99
N ASN A 182 -6.57 -10.57 18.73
CA ASN A 182 -7.27 -11.82 19.02
C ASN A 182 -8.54 -11.97 18.16
N ILE A 183 -9.19 -13.13 18.26
CA ILE A 183 -10.39 -13.46 17.48
C ILE A 183 -11.59 -12.56 17.83
N GLU A 184 -11.69 -12.09 19.08
CA GLU A 184 -12.73 -11.16 19.54
C GLU A 184 -12.52 -9.73 19.03
N ARG A 185 -11.36 -9.43 18.43
CA ARG A 185 -10.99 -8.09 17.96
C ARG A 185 -11.06 -7.06 19.09
N ASN A 186 -10.54 -7.43 20.26
CA ASN A 186 -10.47 -6.52 21.40
C ASN A 186 -9.59 -5.30 21.08
N ILE A 187 -9.90 -4.16 21.69
CA ILE A 187 -9.04 -2.97 21.66
C ILE A 187 -8.03 -3.09 22.81
N SER A 188 -6.94 -3.84 22.56
CA SER A 188 -5.77 -3.87 23.44
C SER A 188 -5.03 -2.52 23.44
N PRO A 189 -4.24 -2.17 24.47
CA PRO A 189 -3.50 -0.90 24.50
C PRO A 189 -2.63 -0.65 23.27
N SER A 190 -1.97 -1.69 22.76
CA SER A 190 -1.18 -1.59 21.53
C SER A 190 -2.03 -1.26 20.31
N ARG A 191 -3.27 -1.75 20.26
CA ARG A 191 -4.18 -1.58 19.11
C ARG A 191 -4.83 -0.21 19.17
N GLU A 192 -5.11 0.27 20.37
CA GLU A 192 -5.55 1.64 20.61
C GLU A 192 -4.51 2.65 20.08
N LEU A 193 -3.22 2.48 20.40
CA LEU A 193 -2.15 3.32 19.86
C LEU A 193 -2.10 3.29 18.31
N SER A 194 -2.25 2.11 17.70
CA SER A 194 -2.35 1.98 16.24
C SER A 194 -3.55 2.76 15.68
N MET A 195 -4.72 2.65 16.31
CA MET A 195 -5.93 3.37 15.91
C MET A 195 -5.73 4.89 15.97
N GLN A 196 -5.16 5.39 17.07
CA GLN A 196 -4.86 6.82 17.25
C GLN A 196 -3.87 7.34 16.20
N LEU A 197 -2.82 6.57 15.91
CA LEU A 197 -1.86 6.93 14.85
C LEU A 197 -2.52 6.96 13.46
N ILE A 198 -3.45 6.05 13.19
CA ILE A 198 -4.24 6.06 11.95
C ILE A 198 -5.15 7.29 11.89
N VAL A 199 -5.78 7.68 12.98
CA VAL A 199 -6.61 8.91 13.04
C VAL A 199 -5.77 10.14 12.67
N ALA A 200 -4.57 10.27 13.23
CA ALA A 200 -3.65 11.36 12.90
C ALA A 200 -3.33 11.42 11.39
N MET A 201 -3.03 10.28 10.78
CA MET A 201 -2.79 10.20 9.33
C MET A 201 -4.04 10.52 8.51
N ASN A 202 -5.19 10.00 8.91
CA ASN A 202 -6.47 10.23 8.23
C ASN A 202 -6.85 11.71 8.25
N GLU A 203 -6.69 12.44 9.36
CA GLU A 203 -6.98 13.88 9.42
C GLU A 203 -6.21 14.70 8.38
N VAL A 204 -4.93 14.34 8.14
CA VAL A 204 -4.11 14.99 7.10
C VAL A 204 -4.58 14.56 5.72
N LEU A 205 -4.79 13.26 5.49
CA LEU A 205 -5.20 12.76 4.19
C LEU A 205 -6.60 13.23 3.76
N GLN A 206 -7.56 13.41 4.68
CA GLN A 206 -8.88 13.95 4.35
C GLN A 206 -8.81 15.37 3.78
N LYS A 207 -7.76 16.14 4.09
CA LYS A 207 -7.52 17.47 3.50
C LYS A 207 -6.98 17.39 2.08
N LEU A 208 -6.32 16.28 1.71
CA LEU A 208 -5.67 16.08 0.41
C LEU A 208 -6.53 15.26 -0.55
N ILE A 209 -7.18 14.22 -0.04
CA ILE A 209 -7.99 13.24 -0.78
C ILE A 209 -9.31 12.94 -0.06
N PRO A 210 -10.19 13.94 0.14
CA PRO A 210 -11.41 13.81 0.95
C PRO A 210 -12.30 12.65 0.48
N GLY A 211 -12.59 11.73 1.40
CA GLY A 211 -13.42 10.54 1.17
C GLY A 211 -12.76 9.43 0.34
N GLN A 212 -11.44 9.45 0.16
CA GLN A 212 -10.67 8.38 -0.51
C GLN A 212 -9.74 7.62 0.46
N VAL A 213 -9.96 7.79 1.76
CA VAL A 213 -9.30 7.01 2.81
C VAL A 213 -10.29 6.00 3.39
N GLY A 214 -9.90 4.73 3.47
CA GLY A 214 -10.74 3.67 4.03
C GLY A 214 -10.04 2.79 5.05
N ARG A 215 -10.77 1.84 5.65
CA ARG A 215 -10.24 0.78 6.51
C ARG A 215 -10.27 -0.57 5.82
N TYR A 216 -9.24 -1.38 6.02
CA TYR A 216 -9.26 -2.78 5.60
C TYR A 216 -10.02 -3.64 6.64
N ASP A 217 -10.52 -4.79 6.20
CA ASP A 217 -11.18 -5.76 7.09
C ASP A 217 -10.21 -6.21 8.19
N ASP A 218 -10.68 -6.21 9.44
CA ASP A 218 -9.91 -6.51 10.64
C ASP A 218 -10.14 -7.94 11.15
N ALA A 219 -10.60 -8.85 10.26
CA ALA A 219 -10.70 -10.26 10.55
C ALA A 219 -9.36 -10.83 11.03
N PHE A 220 -9.36 -11.33 12.27
CA PHE A 220 -8.17 -11.85 12.91
C PHE A 220 -7.61 -13.08 12.21
N ASN A 221 -6.29 -13.08 12.00
CA ASN A 221 -5.53 -14.23 11.56
C ASN A 221 -4.11 -14.14 12.11
N GLU A 222 -3.81 -14.96 13.13
CA GLU A 222 -2.49 -15.01 13.77
C GLU A 222 -1.32 -15.29 12.80
N ASN A 223 -1.59 -15.83 11.61
CA ASN A 223 -0.58 -16.08 10.59
C ASN A 223 -0.21 -14.83 9.78
N CYS A 224 -1.02 -13.77 9.85
CA CYS A 224 -0.67 -12.45 9.34
C CYS A 224 0.37 -11.79 10.24
N VAL A 225 1.34 -11.10 9.64
CA VAL A 225 2.42 -10.44 10.37
C VAL A 225 1.89 -9.32 11.26
N GLY A 226 0.93 -8.54 10.75
CA GLY A 226 0.30 -7.44 11.49
C GLY A 226 -0.31 -7.92 12.81
N ASP A 227 -1.19 -8.90 12.73
CA ASP A 227 -1.85 -9.54 13.89
C ASP A 227 -0.81 -10.18 14.82
N ALA A 228 0.18 -10.89 14.29
CA ALA A 228 1.22 -11.52 15.09
C ALA A 228 2.04 -10.52 15.92
N PHE A 229 2.39 -9.35 15.37
CA PHE A 229 3.08 -8.31 16.15
C PHE A 229 2.14 -7.58 17.11
N GLN A 230 0.86 -7.46 16.75
CA GLN A 230 -0.16 -6.93 17.66
C GLN A 230 -0.37 -7.85 18.89
N MET A 231 -0.36 -9.18 18.69
CA MET A 231 -0.40 -10.19 19.75
C MET A 231 0.81 -10.10 20.69
N LEU A 232 1.96 -9.64 20.19
CA LEU A 232 3.17 -9.39 20.99
C LEU A 232 3.13 -8.02 21.70
N ASN A 233 1.98 -7.34 21.68
CA ASN A 233 1.74 -6.02 22.26
C ASN A 233 2.57 -4.89 21.63
N THR A 234 3.01 -5.03 20.38
CA THR A 234 3.62 -3.93 19.63
C THR A 234 2.56 -3.26 18.74
N PRO A 235 2.29 -1.95 18.92
CA PRO A 235 1.48 -1.18 17.99
C PRO A 235 1.92 -1.38 16.54
N THR A 236 1.05 -1.97 15.75
CA THR A 236 1.28 -2.21 14.32
C THR A 236 0.22 -1.50 13.50
N VAL A 237 0.64 -0.77 12.46
CA VAL A 237 -0.27 -0.12 11.49
C VAL A 237 0.03 -0.66 10.11
N LEU A 238 -1.01 -1.15 9.45
CA LEU A 238 -0.94 -1.58 8.06
C LEU A 238 -1.39 -0.43 7.13
N PHE A 239 -0.61 -0.20 6.08
CA PHE A 239 -0.88 0.75 5.01
C PHE A 239 -1.23 -0.01 3.75
N GLU A 240 -2.28 0.39 3.03
CA GLU A 240 -2.63 -0.13 1.71
C GLU A 240 -2.60 1.00 0.68
N ALA A 241 -1.63 0.95 -0.23
CA ALA A 241 -1.54 1.86 -1.36
C ALA A 241 -2.49 1.43 -2.49
N GLY A 242 -3.65 2.07 -2.58
CA GLY A 242 -4.70 1.80 -3.57
C GLY A 242 -4.68 2.72 -4.79
N HIS A 243 -5.84 2.88 -5.44
CA HIS A 243 -5.95 3.66 -6.68
C HIS A 243 -6.40 5.08 -6.46
N TYR A 244 -5.66 6.01 -7.07
CA TYR A 244 -6.13 7.37 -7.33
C TYR A 244 -6.61 7.44 -8.78
N PRO A 245 -7.74 8.10 -9.09
CA PRO A 245 -8.30 8.14 -10.44
C PRO A 245 -7.26 8.50 -11.52
N GLY A 246 -7.11 7.64 -12.52
CA GLY A 246 -6.15 7.82 -13.62
C GLY A 246 -4.68 7.48 -13.30
N ASP A 247 -4.38 7.08 -12.06
CA ASP A 247 -3.02 6.81 -11.57
C ASP A 247 -2.70 5.31 -11.54
N TYR A 248 -2.70 4.67 -12.70
CA TYR A 248 -2.32 3.24 -12.82
C TYR A 248 -0.85 2.99 -12.48
N LYS A 249 0.02 3.99 -12.70
CA LYS A 249 1.44 3.95 -12.31
C LYS A 249 1.69 4.14 -10.81
N ARG A 250 0.66 4.50 -10.03
CA ARG A 250 0.73 4.71 -8.57
C ARG A 250 1.74 5.80 -8.17
N GLU A 251 1.78 6.90 -8.90
CA GLU A 251 2.64 8.06 -8.59
C GLU A 251 1.94 9.11 -7.72
N ARG A 252 0.62 9.28 -7.86
CA ARG A 252 -0.20 10.11 -6.95
C ARG A 252 -0.48 9.36 -5.66
N THR A 253 -0.77 8.06 -5.71
CA THR A 253 -0.88 7.26 -4.48
C THR A 253 0.42 7.29 -3.68
N ARG A 254 1.60 7.19 -4.33
CA ARG A 254 2.92 7.31 -3.69
C ARG A 254 3.06 8.60 -2.86
N GLU A 255 2.62 9.73 -3.40
CA GLU A 255 2.61 11.02 -2.71
C GLU A 255 1.75 11.01 -1.44
N PHE A 256 0.56 10.41 -1.49
CA PHE A 256 -0.31 10.31 -0.32
C PHE A 256 0.25 9.36 0.74
N ILE A 257 0.91 8.26 0.34
CA ILE A 257 1.65 7.40 1.27
C ILE A 257 2.81 8.16 1.90
N PHE A 258 3.54 8.98 1.13
CA PHE A 258 4.59 9.86 1.67
C PHE A 258 4.03 10.79 2.75
N TYR A 259 2.92 11.48 2.50
CA TYR A 259 2.30 12.34 3.52
C TYR A 259 1.82 11.56 4.74
N ALA A 260 1.26 10.36 4.56
CA ALA A 260 0.85 9.50 5.66
C ALA A 260 2.06 9.07 6.53
N LEU A 261 3.13 8.58 5.91
CA LEU A 261 4.37 8.19 6.60
C LEU A 261 4.98 9.37 7.34
N LEU A 262 5.06 10.55 6.70
CA LEU A 262 5.57 11.76 7.32
C LEU A 262 4.74 12.15 8.55
N THR A 263 3.40 12.12 8.44
CA THR A 263 2.52 12.41 9.57
C THR A 263 2.71 11.40 10.69
N ALA A 264 2.77 10.09 10.40
CA ALA A 264 3.02 9.08 11.42
C ALA A 264 4.33 9.34 12.17
N LEU A 265 5.44 9.54 11.43
CA LEU A 265 6.75 9.77 12.03
C LEU A 265 6.80 11.07 12.85
N LYS A 266 6.14 12.15 12.39
CA LYS A 266 6.01 13.40 13.16
C LYS A 266 5.21 13.21 14.43
N THR A 267 4.07 12.51 14.37
CA THR A 267 3.23 12.24 15.54
C THR A 267 3.99 11.43 16.59
N LEU A 268 4.78 10.44 16.16
CA LEU A 268 5.64 9.65 17.04
C LEU A 268 6.79 10.48 17.64
N ALA A 269 7.48 11.27 16.82
CA ALA A 269 8.60 12.09 17.27
C ALA A 269 8.19 13.18 18.27
N LEU A 270 6.96 13.68 18.17
CA LEU A 270 6.41 14.70 19.06
C LEU A 270 5.67 14.10 20.27
N ASP A 271 5.62 12.77 20.40
CA ASP A 271 4.85 12.05 21.43
C ASP A 271 3.37 12.49 21.48
N GLN A 272 2.73 12.54 20.31
CA GLN A 272 1.37 13.08 20.14
C GLN A 272 0.30 12.02 19.85
N VAL A 273 0.64 10.72 19.91
CA VAL A 273 -0.32 9.65 19.59
C VAL A 273 -1.54 9.74 20.48
N SER A 274 -1.36 9.97 21.78
CA SER A 274 -2.46 10.08 22.76
C SER A 274 -3.36 11.31 22.57
N ASN A 275 -3.03 12.24 21.67
CA ASN A 275 -3.86 13.41 21.40
C ASN A 275 -5.07 13.10 20.51
N PHE A 276 -5.10 11.91 19.90
CA PHE A 276 -6.17 11.48 19.01
C PHE A 276 -7.10 10.50 19.73
N ASP A 277 -8.41 10.57 19.50
CA ASP A 277 -9.37 9.61 20.08
C ASP A 277 -9.39 8.33 19.21
N SER A 278 -9.18 7.17 19.84
CA SER A 278 -9.20 5.88 19.16
C SER A 278 -10.58 5.56 18.56
N LYS A 279 -11.66 6.16 19.07
CA LYS A 279 -13.02 5.99 18.52
C LYS A 279 -13.16 6.57 17.12
N ASP A 280 -12.41 7.63 16.80
CA ASP A 280 -12.46 8.27 15.48
C ASP A 280 -11.96 7.34 14.37
N TYR A 281 -11.19 6.30 14.71
CA TYR A 281 -10.80 5.25 13.77
C TYR A 281 -12.03 4.60 13.13
N PHE A 282 -13.09 4.33 13.90
CA PHE A 282 -14.30 3.68 13.38
C PHE A 282 -15.15 4.60 12.50
N THR A 283 -14.87 5.91 12.48
CA THR A 283 -15.51 6.85 11.56
C THR A 283 -14.95 6.75 10.13
N ILE A 284 -13.74 6.17 9.98
CA ILE A 284 -13.17 5.86 8.69
C ILE A 284 -13.96 4.70 8.08
N PRO A 285 -14.58 4.84 6.89
CA PRO A 285 -15.39 3.78 6.32
C PRO A 285 -14.55 2.56 5.92
N GLU A 286 -15.10 1.36 6.05
CA GLU A 286 -14.45 0.15 5.55
C GLU A 286 -14.47 0.13 4.02
N ASN A 287 -13.46 -0.51 3.44
CA ASN A 287 -13.38 -0.71 2.01
C ASN A 287 -14.47 -1.68 1.54
N ASN A 288 -14.95 -1.45 0.33
CA ASN A 288 -15.77 -2.40 -0.41
C ASN A 288 -15.12 -2.72 -1.77
N LYS A 289 -15.70 -3.66 -2.53
CA LYS A 289 -15.15 -4.12 -3.81
C LYS A 289 -16.10 -3.78 -4.97
N LEU A 290 -16.45 -2.52 -5.11
CA LEU A 290 -17.46 -2.04 -6.07
C LEU A 290 -16.87 -1.42 -7.34
N PHE A 291 -15.56 -1.56 -7.59
CA PHE A 291 -14.91 -1.00 -8.77
C PHE A 291 -14.43 -2.03 -9.78
N PHE A 292 -14.59 -1.65 -11.05
CA PHE A 292 -13.90 -2.20 -12.20
C PHE A 292 -12.89 -1.17 -12.76
N ASP A 293 -11.90 -1.64 -13.50
CA ASP A 293 -10.99 -0.75 -14.23
C ASP A 293 -11.73 -0.08 -15.40
N VAL A 294 -12.58 -0.85 -16.08
CA VAL A 294 -13.53 -0.34 -17.07
C VAL A 294 -14.90 -0.94 -16.82
N LEU A 295 -15.93 -0.10 -16.79
CA LEU A 295 -17.34 -0.51 -16.73
C LEU A 295 -18.04 -0.09 -18.02
N ILE A 296 -18.57 -1.05 -18.76
CA ILE A 296 -19.31 -0.80 -19.99
C ILE A 296 -20.78 -1.11 -19.71
N LYS A 297 -21.65 -0.14 -19.94
CA LYS A 297 -23.08 -0.25 -19.70
C LYS A 297 -23.85 -0.46 -21.00
N ASN A 298 -24.99 -1.12 -20.88
CA ASN A 298 -25.96 -1.26 -21.99
C ASN A 298 -25.39 -1.94 -23.24
N VAL A 299 -24.58 -3.00 -23.08
CA VAL A 299 -23.87 -3.67 -24.19
C VAL A 299 -24.81 -4.24 -25.27
N GLN A 300 -26.08 -4.49 -24.95
CA GLN A 300 -27.09 -4.93 -25.91
C GLN A 300 -27.29 -3.96 -27.10
N GLU A 301 -26.93 -2.68 -26.97
CA GLU A 301 -26.98 -1.73 -28.09
C GLU A 301 -25.95 -2.07 -29.19
N VAL A 302 -24.89 -2.78 -28.82
CA VAL A 302 -23.83 -3.26 -29.73
C VAL A 302 -24.14 -4.67 -30.20
N ASP A 303 -24.51 -5.57 -29.29
CA ASP A 303 -24.87 -6.95 -29.58
C ASP A 303 -26.40 -7.15 -29.51
N LYS A 304 -27.05 -6.94 -30.65
CA LYS A 304 -28.50 -7.13 -30.83
C LYS A 304 -28.93 -8.60 -30.81
N SER A 305 -28.00 -9.56 -30.70
CA SER A 305 -28.34 -10.98 -30.63
C SER A 305 -28.95 -11.37 -29.28
N THR A 306 -28.87 -10.50 -28.26
CA THR A 306 -29.44 -10.75 -26.93
C THR A 306 -30.39 -9.64 -26.51
N GLU A 307 -31.62 -10.00 -26.12
CA GLU A 307 -32.66 -9.04 -25.67
C GLU A 307 -32.49 -8.59 -24.19
N LYS A 308 -31.45 -9.04 -23.49
CA LYS A 308 -31.26 -8.74 -22.06
C LYS A 308 -30.25 -7.62 -21.89
N VAL A 309 -30.62 -6.60 -21.10
CA VAL A 309 -29.69 -5.55 -20.65
C VAL A 309 -28.52 -6.20 -19.91
N ARG A 310 -27.30 -5.89 -20.34
CA ARG A 310 -26.07 -6.39 -19.72
C ARG A 310 -25.03 -5.29 -19.66
N ASP A 311 -24.37 -5.22 -18.52
CA ASP A 311 -23.15 -4.47 -18.30
C ASP A 311 -21.96 -5.45 -18.29
N VAL A 312 -20.79 -4.95 -18.64
CA VAL A 312 -19.53 -5.70 -18.65
C VAL A 312 -18.51 -4.96 -17.79
N GLY A 313 -18.01 -5.65 -16.77
CA GLY A 313 -16.94 -5.19 -15.89
C GLY A 313 -15.62 -5.80 -16.30
N ILE A 314 -14.62 -4.96 -16.58
CA ILE A 314 -13.26 -5.36 -16.97
C ILE A 314 -12.29 -5.00 -15.84
N LEU A 315 -11.41 -5.95 -15.51
CA LEU A 315 -10.26 -5.73 -14.65
C LEU A 315 -8.96 -5.92 -15.43
N PHE A 316 -7.98 -5.09 -15.15
CA PHE A 316 -6.64 -5.21 -15.69
C PHE A 316 -5.83 -6.20 -14.84
N VAL A 317 -5.24 -7.17 -15.53
CA VAL A 317 -4.24 -8.08 -14.98
C VAL A 317 -2.87 -7.50 -15.27
N GLU A 318 -2.19 -7.11 -14.21
CA GLU A 318 -0.81 -6.63 -14.27
C GLU A 318 0.12 -7.79 -14.63
N THR A 319 0.84 -7.66 -15.74
CA THR A 319 1.73 -8.70 -16.28
C THR A 319 3.09 -8.10 -16.56
N LEU A 320 4.15 -8.66 -15.97
CA LEU A 320 5.53 -8.27 -16.27
C LEU A 320 5.92 -8.77 -17.67
N ARG A 321 6.28 -7.86 -18.57
CA ARG A 321 6.83 -8.16 -19.90
C ARG A 321 7.98 -7.21 -20.20
N ASN A 322 9.12 -7.75 -20.60
CA ASN A 322 10.31 -6.97 -21.00
C ASN A 322 10.74 -5.91 -19.95
N GLY A 323 10.58 -6.20 -18.65
CA GLY A 323 10.94 -5.27 -17.58
C GLY A 323 9.88 -4.20 -17.26
N GLU A 324 8.71 -4.23 -17.90
CA GLU A 324 7.61 -3.30 -17.64
C GLU A 324 6.31 -4.02 -17.27
N ILE A 325 5.43 -3.35 -16.53
CA ILE A 325 4.12 -3.88 -16.18
C ILE A 325 3.09 -3.44 -17.23
N GLU A 326 2.59 -4.42 -17.98
CA GLU A 326 1.46 -4.24 -18.87
C GLU A 326 0.14 -4.51 -18.12
N PHE A 327 -0.89 -3.71 -18.43
CA PHE A 327 -2.23 -3.86 -17.89
C PHE A 327 -3.11 -4.59 -18.90
N VAL A 328 -3.19 -5.92 -18.78
CA VAL A 328 -3.92 -6.76 -19.75
C VAL A 328 -5.40 -6.82 -19.36
N PRO A 329 -6.33 -6.33 -20.20
CA PRO A 329 -7.76 -6.34 -19.87
C PRO A 329 -8.34 -7.75 -19.86
N LYS A 330 -9.11 -8.07 -18.82
CA LYS A 330 -9.91 -9.29 -18.72
C LYS A 330 -11.33 -8.97 -18.29
N VAL A 331 -12.29 -9.58 -18.96
CA VAL A 331 -13.70 -9.55 -18.51
C VAL A 331 -13.77 -10.27 -17.17
N ALA A 332 -14.18 -9.52 -16.15
CA ALA A 332 -14.31 -10.02 -14.78
C ALA A 332 -15.75 -10.42 -14.47
N GLU A 333 -16.72 -9.66 -14.98
CA GLU A 333 -18.14 -9.91 -14.74
C GLU A 333 -19.00 -9.43 -15.91
N ILE A 334 -20.07 -10.17 -16.21
CA ILE A 334 -21.09 -9.80 -17.20
C ILE A 334 -22.46 -9.99 -16.53
N GLY A 335 -23.31 -8.96 -16.55
CA GLY A 335 -24.64 -9.06 -15.96
C GLY A 335 -25.22 -7.71 -15.57
N ASN A 336 -26.03 -7.69 -14.52
CA ASN A 336 -26.56 -6.45 -13.96
C ASN A 336 -25.55 -5.90 -12.94
N LEU A 337 -24.77 -4.89 -13.35
CA LEU A 337 -23.73 -4.28 -12.51
C LEU A 337 -24.22 -2.98 -11.85
N LYS A 338 -25.52 -2.89 -11.55
CA LYS A 338 -26.08 -1.76 -10.82
C LYS A 338 -25.43 -1.62 -9.43
N GLY A 339 -24.92 -0.43 -9.15
CA GLY A 339 -24.22 -0.13 -7.89
C GLY A 339 -22.71 -0.32 -7.96
N PHE A 340 -22.18 -0.86 -9.06
CA PHE A 340 -20.75 -0.86 -9.35
C PHE A 340 -20.32 0.42 -10.07
N HIS A 341 -19.02 0.67 -10.06
CA HIS A 341 -18.36 1.82 -10.65
C HIS A 341 -17.20 1.38 -11.55
N GLY A 342 -16.88 2.17 -12.56
CA GLY A 342 -15.68 1.98 -13.37
C GLY A 342 -14.73 3.17 -13.19
N HIS A 343 -13.42 2.90 -13.09
CA HIS A 343 -12.42 3.98 -13.20
C HIS A 343 -12.52 4.72 -14.54
N LYS A 344 -12.87 3.97 -15.60
CA LYS A 344 -13.45 4.49 -16.84
C LYS A 344 -14.81 3.84 -17.04
N THR A 345 -15.80 4.61 -17.48
CA THR A 345 -17.14 4.10 -17.81
C THR A 345 -17.48 4.48 -19.24
N TYR A 346 -18.13 3.55 -19.96
CA TYR A 346 -18.73 3.77 -21.27
C TYR A 346 -20.20 3.36 -21.21
N ASP A 347 -21.10 4.18 -21.75
CA ASP A 347 -22.50 3.82 -21.93
C ASP A 347 -22.79 3.65 -23.42
N CYS A 348 -23.09 2.42 -23.85
CA CYS A 348 -23.32 2.10 -25.26
C CYS A 348 -24.60 2.76 -25.84
N THR A 349 -25.46 3.35 -25.01
CA THR A 349 -26.58 4.20 -25.49
C THR A 349 -26.12 5.59 -25.94
N ILE A 350 -24.90 5.99 -25.60
CA ILE A 350 -24.28 7.26 -25.96
C ILE A 350 -23.34 7.03 -27.16
N GLU A 351 -23.59 7.74 -28.27
CA GLU A 351 -22.85 7.54 -29.53
C GLU A 351 -21.35 7.84 -29.38
N GLU A 352 -20.99 8.90 -28.65
CA GLU A 352 -19.60 9.30 -28.41
C GLU A 352 -18.82 8.24 -27.63
N ASP A 353 -19.41 7.70 -26.56
CA ASP A 353 -18.84 6.62 -25.76
C ASP A 353 -18.64 5.37 -26.62
N LEU A 354 -19.59 5.03 -27.48
CA LEU A 354 -19.49 3.89 -28.38
C LEU A 354 -18.34 4.06 -29.39
N ILE A 355 -18.17 5.27 -29.94
CA ILE A 355 -17.05 5.59 -30.86
C ILE A 355 -15.71 5.49 -30.12
N GLU A 356 -15.61 5.94 -28.88
CA GLU A 356 -14.40 5.83 -28.07
C GLU A 356 -14.11 4.38 -27.69
N LEU A 357 -15.13 3.63 -27.27
CA LEU A 357 -15.04 2.23 -26.86
C LEU A 357 -14.57 1.32 -28.00
N LYS A 358 -15.03 1.55 -29.23
CA LYS A 358 -14.57 0.82 -30.43
C LYS A 358 -13.08 0.96 -30.74
N LYS A 359 -12.40 1.98 -30.18
CA LYS A 359 -10.95 2.20 -30.35
C LYS A 359 -10.12 1.50 -29.27
N GLN A 360 -10.77 0.93 -28.26
CA GLN A 360 -10.09 0.36 -27.11
C GLN A 360 -9.59 -1.06 -27.41
N PRO A 361 -8.45 -1.48 -26.85
CA PRO A 361 -7.86 -2.80 -27.09
C PRO A 361 -8.71 -3.97 -26.55
N TYR A 362 -9.72 -3.68 -25.73
CA TYR A 362 -10.66 -4.66 -25.18
C TYR A 362 -12.02 -4.64 -25.87
N TRP A 363 -12.18 -3.93 -26.99
CA TRP A 363 -13.42 -3.93 -27.77
C TRP A 363 -13.84 -5.35 -28.18
N ASP A 364 -12.89 -6.14 -28.68
CA ASP A 364 -13.17 -7.48 -29.17
C ASP A 364 -13.60 -8.44 -28.05
N ASN A 365 -13.19 -8.17 -26.80
CA ASN A 365 -13.54 -8.97 -25.63
C ASN A 365 -15.01 -8.78 -25.18
N ILE A 366 -15.72 -7.81 -25.74
CA ILE A 366 -17.11 -7.49 -25.38
C ILE A 366 -18.10 -8.35 -26.20
N ASN A 367 -17.68 -8.83 -27.38
CA ASN A 367 -18.52 -9.54 -28.35
C ASN A 367 -18.36 -11.07 -28.32
N THR A 368 -17.64 -11.61 -27.33
CA THR A 368 -17.43 -13.06 -27.10
C THR A 368 -18.11 -13.49 -25.81
#